data_AF-A0A7T9CF34-F1
#
_entry.id   AF-A0A7T9CF34-F1
#
_cell.length_a   1.000
_cell.length_b   1.000
_cell.length_c   1.000
_cell.angle_alpha   90.00
_cell.angle_beta   90.00
_cell.angle_gamma   90.00
#
_symmetry.space_group_name_H-M   'P 1'
#
loop_
_entity.id
_entity.type
_entity.pdbx_description
1 polymer ?
#
loop_
_entity_poly.entity_id
_entity_poly.type
_entity_poly.pdbx_seq_one_letter_code
_entity_poly.pdbx_strand_id
1 'polypeptide(L)'
;MLSPINIRELFSKMSAHTTACSSSQFLCSTRASFESWFRVELVPVLISMGIPYRDISPDFTFPDGGKADLCIQSDGKAILFELKPFVSGQDSKKKIEYPRQIARLLNHLSNKTNILQVITFTTFNGYTENKMKKFREDFFSDARWEVVGPFPLVEGYPLNLILTSAVRSD
;
A
#
# COMPACT_ATOMS: atom_id res chain seq x y z
N MET A 1 18.36 4.93 12.41
CA MET A 1 17.09 5.07 13.16
C MET A 1 15.95 5.19 12.18
N LEU A 2 15.04 4.20 12.18
CA LEU A 2 13.86 4.20 11.32
C LEU A 2 12.89 5.32 11.70
N SER A 3 12.45 6.09 10.71
CA SER A 3 11.46 7.16 10.82
C SER A 3 10.30 6.92 9.84
N PRO A 4 9.10 7.47 10.10
CA PRO A 4 7.99 7.39 9.15
C PRO A 4 8.39 7.90 7.75
N ILE A 5 7.90 7.21 6.72
CA ILE A 5 8.09 7.57 5.32
C ILE A 5 7.10 8.66 4.94
N ASN A 6 7.57 9.68 4.24
CA ASN A 6 6.70 10.68 3.62
C ASN A 6 5.89 10.04 2.50
N ILE A 7 4.58 9.93 2.70
CA ILE A 7 3.69 9.23 1.77
C ILE A 7 3.55 9.95 0.41
N ARG A 8 3.70 11.27 0.36
CA ARG A 8 3.61 12.04 -0.89
C ARG A 8 4.85 11.83 -1.74
N GLU A 9 6.03 11.80 -1.11
CA GLU A 9 7.27 11.44 -1.79
C GLU A 9 7.22 9.99 -2.29
N LEU A 10 6.76 9.06 -1.45
CA LEU A 10 6.57 7.66 -1.83
C LEU A 10 5.62 7.53 -3.04
N PHE A 11 4.49 8.25 -3.02
CA PHE A 11 3.57 8.28 -4.15
C PHE A 11 4.23 8.80 -5.42
N SER A 12 4.97 9.92 -5.33
CA SER A 12 5.65 10.53 -6.47
C SER A 12 6.70 9.60 -7.08
N LYS A 13 7.54 8.97 -6.24
CA LYS A 13 8.58 8.04 -6.71
C LYS A 13 7.99 6.74 -7.23
N MET A 14 6.96 6.20 -6.59
CA MET A 14 6.27 5.02 -7.10
C MET A 14 5.65 5.31 -8.47
N SER A 15 4.97 6.44 -8.62
CA SER A 15 4.34 6.81 -9.91
C SER A 15 5.39 6.96 -11.01
N ALA A 16 6.50 7.65 -10.74
CA ALA A 16 7.59 7.78 -11.70
C ALA A 16 8.20 6.41 -12.08
N HIS A 17 8.41 5.53 -11.09
CA HIS A 17 8.92 4.19 -11.31
C HIS A 17 7.97 3.34 -12.16
N THR A 18 6.67 3.34 -11.84
CA THR A 18 5.68 2.55 -12.59
C THR A 18 5.51 3.02 -14.02
N THR A 19 5.60 4.33 -14.29
CA THR A 19 5.57 4.87 -15.65
C THR A 19 6.79 4.41 -16.47
N ALA A 20 7.97 4.33 -15.85
CA ALA A 20 9.18 3.88 -16.52
C ALA A 20 9.27 2.35 -16.67
N CYS A 21 8.53 1.59 -15.85
CA CYS A 21 8.62 0.14 -15.82
C CYS A 21 7.91 -0.50 -17.01
N SER A 22 8.66 -1.16 -17.90
CA SER A 22 8.10 -1.78 -19.12
C SER A 22 7.05 -2.87 -18.84
N SER A 23 7.11 -3.51 -17.67
CA SER A 23 6.14 -4.54 -17.26
C SER A 23 4.79 -3.97 -16.83
N SER A 24 4.69 -2.66 -16.57
CA SER A 24 3.45 -1.99 -16.15
C SER A 24 2.32 -2.12 -17.18
N GLN A 25 2.65 -2.02 -18.47
CA GLN A 25 1.69 -2.17 -19.57
C GLN A 25 1.11 -3.58 -19.63
N PHE A 26 1.98 -4.60 -19.50
CA PHE A 26 1.58 -5.99 -19.48
C PHE A 26 0.66 -6.29 -18.28
N LEU A 27 1.03 -5.80 -17.09
CA LEU A 27 0.24 -5.96 -15.88
C LEU A 27 -1.16 -5.34 -16.03
N CYS A 28 -1.23 -4.11 -16.55
CA CYS A 28 -2.49 -3.40 -16.74
C CYS A 28 -3.44 -4.09 -17.73
N SER A 29 -2.88 -4.68 -18.80
CA SER A 29 -3.63 -5.39 -19.85
C SER A 29 -4.10 -6.77 -19.40
N THR A 30 -3.28 -7.53 -18.69
CA THR A 30 -3.60 -8.92 -18.28
C THR A 30 -4.44 -8.98 -17.01
N ARG A 31 -4.51 -7.88 -16.23
CA ARG A 31 -5.21 -7.80 -14.95
C ARG A 31 -4.77 -8.87 -13.93
N ALA A 32 -3.55 -9.37 -14.05
CA ALA A 32 -3.03 -10.45 -13.23
C ALA A 32 -1.88 -9.99 -12.33
N SER A 33 -1.64 -10.70 -11.23
CA SER A 33 -0.42 -10.61 -10.40
C SER A 33 -0.06 -9.23 -9.83
N PHE A 34 -1.02 -8.30 -9.71
CA PHE A 34 -0.78 -6.96 -9.18
C PHE A 34 -0.06 -6.98 -7.83
N GLU A 35 -0.53 -7.77 -6.86
CA GLU A 35 0.04 -7.77 -5.52
C GLU A 35 1.53 -8.17 -5.51
N SER A 36 1.89 -9.25 -6.20
CA SER A 36 3.28 -9.69 -6.32
C SER A 36 4.14 -8.69 -7.08
N TRP A 37 3.60 -8.09 -8.15
CA TRP A 37 4.30 -7.08 -8.93
C TRP A 37 4.58 -5.83 -8.10
N PHE A 38 3.57 -5.25 -7.45
CA PHE A 38 3.74 -4.07 -6.59
C PHE A 38 4.74 -4.33 -5.47
N ARG A 39 4.73 -5.52 -4.87
CA ARG A 39 5.70 -5.90 -3.84
C ARG A 39 7.13 -5.85 -4.34
N VAL A 40 7.38 -6.40 -5.53
CA VAL A 40 8.72 -6.41 -6.15
C VAL A 40 9.14 -5.00 -6.59
N GLU A 41 8.24 -4.26 -7.25
CA GLU A 41 8.54 -2.93 -7.78
C GLU A 41 8.61 -1.84 -6.71
N LEU A 42 8.03 -2.05 -5.53
CA LEU A 42 8.18 -1.14 -4.39
C LEU A 42 9.60 -1.17 -3.82
N VAL A 43 10.29 -2.31 -3.87
CA VAL A 43 11.66 -2.44 -3.33
C VAL A 43 12.65 -1.43 -3.93
N PRO A 44 12.83 -1.31 -5.27
CA PRO A 44 13.74 -0.32 -5.83
C PRO A 44 13.32 1.12 -5.51
N VAL A 45 12.02 1.40 -5.38
CA VAL A 45 11.52 2.72 -4.95
C VAL A 45 11.99 3.02 -3.53
N LEU A 46 11.82 2.09 -2.59
CA LEU A 46 12.28 2.26 -1.20
C LEU A 46 13.80 2.43 -1.11
N ILE A 47 14.57 1.68 -1.89
CA ILE A 47 16.03 1.85 -1.96
C ILE A 47 16.40 3.25 -2.46
N SER A 48 15.70 3.76 -3.48
CA SER A 48 15.92 5.12 -4.00
C SER A 48 15.54 6.23 -3.00
N MET A 49 14.75 5.89 -1.97
CA MET A 49 14.42 6.75 -0.83
C MET A 49 15.42 6.62 0.32
N GLY A 50 16.51 5.87 0.15
CA GLY A 50 17.56 5.68 1.14
C GLY A 50 17.30 4.57 2.14
N ILE A 51 16.27 3.74 1.94
CA ILE A 51 16.02 2.57 2.80
C ILE A 51 17.02 1.46 2.44
N PRO A 52 17.83 0.95 3.39
CA PRO A 52 18.76 -0.13 3.10
C PRO A 52 18.02 -1.41 2.69
N TYR A 53 18.48 -2.06 1.61
CA TYR A 53 17.86 -3.31 1.13
C TYR A 53 17.73 -4.39 2.22
N ARG A 54 18.74 -4.52 3.08
CA ARG A 54 18.76 -5.47 4.21
C ARG A 54 17.65 -5.25 5.25
N ASP A 55 17.06 -4.05 5.27
CA ASP A 55 16.01 -3.70 6.21
C ASP A 55 14.62 -3.95 5.60
N ILE A 56 14.53 -4.28 4.29
CA ILE A 56 13.28 -4.56 3.58
C ILE A 56 13.04 -6.07 3.56
N SER A 57 11.85 -6.51 3.99
CA SER A 57 11.53 -7.93 4.08
C SER A 57 10.06 -8.21 3.73
N PRO A 58 9.74 -9.35 3.10
CA PRO A 58 8.36 -9.83 2.96
C PRO A 58 7.86 -10.54 4.24
N ASP A 59 8.73 -10.74 5.23
CA ASP A 59 8.43 -11.52 6.42
C ASP A 59 8.21 -10.63 7.64
N PHE A 60 6.94 -10.29 7.86
CA PHE A 60 6.47 -9.75 9.13
C PHE A 60 5.18 -10.45 9.54
N THR A 61 5.16 -11.03 10.74
CA THR A 61 3.96 -11.68 11.30
C THR A 61 3.38 -10.79 12.39
N PHE A 62 2.09 -10.49 12.29
CA PHE A 62 1.39 -9.73 13.33
C PHE A 62 1.27 -10.53 14.63
N PRO A 63 1.20 -9.86 15.81
CA PRO A 63 1.06 -10.55 17.09
C PRO A 63 -0.17 -11.46 17.21
N ASP A 64 -1.26 -11.13 16.52
CA ASP A 64 -2.51 -11.89 16.48
C ASP A 64 -2.59 -12.88 15.29
N GLY A 65 -1.52 -12.98 14.51
CA GLY A 65 -1.42 -13.83 13.34
C GLY A 65 -1.73 -13.14 11.99
N GLY A 66 -1.29 -13.79 10.92
CA GLY A 66 -1.26 -13.21 9.57
C GLY A 66 0.02 -12.42 9.30
N LYS A 67 0.22 -12.03 8.04
CA LYS A 67 1.45 -11.37 7.59
C LYS A 67 1.17 -10.04 6.90
N ALA A 68 2.10 -9.10 7.01
CA ALA A 68 2.14 -7.94 6.13
C ALA A 68 2.68 -8.35 4.75
N ASP A 69 2.36 -7.61 3.69
CA ASP A 69 2.85 -7.92 2.34
C ASP A 69 4.34 -7.57 2.18
N LEU A 70 4.77 -6.50 2.83
CA LEU A 70 6.15 -6.05 2.93
C LEU A 70 6.33 -5.27 4.24
N CYS A 71 7.55 -5.24 4.76
CA CYS A 71 7.92 -4.39 5.88
C CYS A 71 9.30 -3.77 5.68
N ILE A 72 9.55 -2.69 6.43
CA ILE A 72 10.89 -2.21 6.73
C ILE A 72 11.12 -2.43 8.22
N GLN A 73 12.20 -3.12 8.59
CA GLN A 73 12.57 -3.40 9.97
C GLN A 73 13.98 -2.91 10.23
N SER A 74 14.13 -2.00 11.19
CA SER A 74 15.43 -1.50 11.63
C SER A 74 15.33 -1.04 13.07
N ASP A 75 16.38 -1.30 13.84
CA ASP A 75 16.53 -0.88 15.25
C ASP A 75 15.32 -1.30 16.12
N GLY A 76 14.80 -2.50 15.88
CA GLY A 76 13.64 -3.03 16.60
C GLY A 76 12.31 -2.37 16.27
N LYS A 77 12.25 -1.43 15.32
CA LYS A 77 11.02 -0.75 14.85
C LYS A 77 10.59 -1.27 13.47
N ALA A 78 9.32 -1.12 13.11
CA ALA A 78 8.78 -1.57 11.84
C ALA A 78 7.89 -0.52 11.14
N ILE A 79 7.98 -0.46 9.81
CA ILE A 79 6.97 0.16 8.92
C ILE A 79 6.36 -0.96 8.11
N LEU A 80 5.04 -1.04 8.05
CA LEU A 80 4.33 -2.13 7.38
C LEU A 80 3.65 -1.63 6.12
N PHE A 81 3.66 -2.48 5.09
CA PHE A 81 2.99 -2.24 3.83
C PHE A 81 1.92 -3.31 3.62
N GLU A 82 0.71 -2.86 3.29
CA GLU A 82 -0.39 -3.71 2.84
C GLU A 82 -0.70 -3.37 1.39
N LEU A 83 -0.71 -4.35 0.51
CA LEU A 83 -0.97 -4.23 -0.91
C LEU A 83 -2.33 -4.87 -1.19
N LYS A 84 -3.26 -4.11 -1.78
CA LYS A 84 -4.57 -4.66 -2.12
C LYS A 84 -5.04 -4.25 -3.51
N PRO A 85 -5.02 -5.18 -4.48
CA PRO A 85 -5.56 -4.92 -5.79
C PRO A 85 -7.06 -5.19 -5.86
N PHE A 86 -7.79 -4.25 -6.44
CA PHE A 86 -9.20 -4.34 -6.81
C PHE A 86 -9.32 -4.37 -8.34
N VAL A 87 -9.88 -5.44 -8.89
CA VAL A 87 -10.25 -5.59 -10.30
C VAL A 87 -11.78 -5.66 -10.45
N SER A 88 -12.36 -4.68 -11.14
CA SER A 88 -13.81 -4.57 -11.32
C SER A 88 -14.42 -5.87 -11.83
N GLY A 89 -15.40 -6.40 -11.08
CA GLY A 89 -16.06 -7.68 -11.35
C GLY A 89 -15.46 -8.89 -10.63
N GLN A 90 -14.31 -8.77 -9.96
CA GLN A 90 -13.59 -9.91 -9.36
C GLN A 90 -13.35 -9.81 -7.84
N ASP A 91 -13.89 -8.79 -7.16
CA ASP A 91 -13.51 -8.46 -5.77
C ASP A 91 -14.64 -8.55 -4.73
N SER A 92 -15.71 -9.32 -4.97
CA SER A 92 -16.86 -9.38 -4.04
C SER A 92 -16.43 -9.69 -2.60
N LYS A 93 -15.52 -10.65 -2.42
CA LYS A 93 -14.96 -11.03 -1.12
C LYS A 93 -14.06 -9.94 -0.52
N LYS A 94 -13.18 -9.32 -1.32
CA LYS A 94 -12.23 -8.29 -0.83
C LYS A 94 -12.94 -7.06 -0.27
N LYS A 95 -14.09 -6.69 -0.84
CA LYS A 95 -14.91 -5.55 -0.36
C LYS A 95 -15.40 -5.73 1.08
N ILE A 96 -15.51 -6.96 1.55
CA ILE A 96 -15.94 -7.30 2.92
C ILE A 96 -14.72 -7.44 3.84
N GLU A 97 -13.66 -8.09 3.35
CA GLU A 97 -12.49 -8.42 4.18
C GLU A 97 -11.52 -7.25 4.36
N TYR A 98 -11.34 -6.42 3.32
CA TYR A 98 -10.36 -5.35 3.36
C TYR A 98 -10.64 -4.29 4.45
N PRO A 99 -11.88 -3.82 4.67
CA PRO A 99 -12.18 -2.93 5.80
C PRO A 99 -11.75 -3.51 7.16
N ARG A 100 -11.90 -4.82 7.35
CA ARG A 100 -11.46 -5.51 8.59
C ARG A 100 -9.94 -5.52 8.72
N GLN A 101 -9.23 -5.74 7.61
CA GLN A 101 -7.77 -5.65 7.56
C GLN A 101 -7.29 -4.23 7.89
N ILE A 102 -7.91 -3.20 7.33
CA ILE A 102 -7.59 -1.79 7.62
C ILE A 102 -7.77 -1.47 9.10
N ALA A 103 -8.91 -1.86 9.69
CA ALA A 103 -9.15 -1.68 11.12
C ALA A 103 -8.10 -2.40 11.99
N ARG A 104 -7.71 -3.63 11.59
CA ARG A 104 -6.66 -4.40 12.27
C ARG A 104 -5.30 -3.70 12.22
N LEU A 105 -4.91 -3.13 11.09
CA LEU A 105 -3.66 -2.37 10.95
C LEU A 105 -3.61 -1.19 11.92
N LEU A 106 -4.71 -0.44 12.07
CA LEU A 106 -4.79 0.66 13.04
C LEU A 106 -4.67 0.16 14.50
N ASN A 107 -5.27 -0.99 14.81
CA ASN A 107 -5.15 -1.58 16.15
C ASN A 107 -3.70 -1.95 16.48
N HIS A 108 -2.96 -2.52 15.52
CA HIS A 108 -1.55 -2.82 15.72
C HIS A 108 -0.71 -1.57 15.94
N LEU A 109 -1.03 -0.49 15.24
CA LEU A 109 -0.36 0.80 15.42
C LEU A 109 -0.56 1.37 16.83
N SER A 110 -1.76 1.20 17.41
CA SER A 110 -2.11 1.71 18.74
C SER A 110 -1.60 0.86 19.92
N ASN A 111 -1.38 -0.45 19.74
CA ASN A 111 -1.17 -1.40 20.85
C ASN A 111 0.28 -1.48 21.38
N LYS A 112 1.01 -0.36 21.50
CA LYS A 112 2.42 -0.31 21.97
C LYS A 112 3.34 -1.32 21.27
N THR A 113 3.01 -1.67 20.03
CA THR A 113 3.89 -2.48 19.20
C THR A 113 5.07 -1.62 18.74
N ASN A 114 6.09 -2.28 18.23
CA ASN A 114 7.22 -1.61 17.58
C ASN A 114 6.88 -1.06 16.17
N ILE A 115 5.61 -1.09 15.77
CA ILE A 115 5.14 -0.58 14.48
C ILE A 115 5.02 0.94 14.59
N LEU A 116 5.75 1.66 13.73
CA LEU A 116 5.75 3.12 13.66
C LEU A 116 4.71 3.66 12.69
N GLN A 117 4.47 2.92 11.61
CA GLN A 117 3.65 3.36 10.50
C GLN A 117 3.10 2.16 9.76
N VAL A 118 1.87 2.29 9.28
CA VAL A 118 1.24 1.38 8.34
C VAL A 118 0.93 2.15 7.06
N ILE A 119 1.30 1.60 5.92
CA ILE A 119 1.08 2.17 4.59
C ILE A 119 0.27 1.19 3.77
N THR A 120 -0.77 1.64 3.07
CA THR A 120 -1.55 0.76 2.18
C THR A 120 -1.47 1.25 0.74
N PHE A 121 -1.23 0.31 -0.19
CA PHE A 121 -1.33 0.52 -1.62
C PHE A 121 -2.62 -0.15 -2.11
N THR A 122 -3.65 0.67 -2.32
CA THR A 122 -4.93 0.18 -2.82
C THR A 122 -5.05 0.53 -4.30
N THR A 123 -5.00 -0.48 -5.18
CA THR A 123 -5.02 -0.25 -6.63
C THR A 123 -6.38 -0.63 -7.22
N PHE A 124 -6.89 0.16 -8.16
CA PHE A 124 -8.17 -0.07 -8.80
C PHE A 124 -8.00 -0.18 -10.31
N ASN A 125 -8.38 -1.34 -10.87
CA ASN A 125 -8.44 -1.56 -12.32
C ASN A 125 -9.90 -1.62 -12.79
N GLY A 126 -10.27 -0.73 -13.72
CA GLY A 126 -11.58 -0.73 -14.36
C GLY A 126 -12.73 -0.21 -13.47
N TYR A 127 -12.42 0.55 -12.43
CA TYR A 127 -13.41 1.24 -11.60
C TYR A 127 -13.59 2.70 -12.03
N THR A 128 -14.81 3.22 -11.89
CA THR A 128 -15.09 4.64 -12.10
C THR A 128 -14.62 5.49 -10.92
N GLU A 129 -14.36 6.77 -11.16
CA GLU A 129 -13.96 7.73 -10.13
C GLU A 129 -14.91 7.73 -8.93
N ASN A 130 -16.23 7.80 -9.17
CA ASN A 130 -17.24 7.76 -8.11
C ASN A 130 -17.17 6.49 -7.25
N LYS A 131 -16.90 5.33 -7.86
CA LYS A 131 -16.74 4.07 -7.09
C LYS A 131 -15.45 4.09 -6.27
N MET A 132 -14.35 4.59 -6.83
CA MET A 132 -13.08 4.71 -6.10
C MET A 132 -13.19 5.68 -4.92
N LYS A 133 -13.87 6.82 -5.11
CA LYS A 133 -14.16 7.78 -4.03
C LYS A 133 -14.96 7.14 -2.90
N LYS A 134 -16.01 6.38 -3.23
CA LYS A 134 -16.79 5.65 -2.23
C LYS A 134 -15.94 4.63 -1.47
N PHE A 135 -15.12 3.83 -2.16
CA PHE A 135 -14.23 2.90 -1.46
C PHE A 135 -13.22 3.58 -0.55
N ARG A 136 -12.67 4.73 -0.99
CA ARG A 136 -11.79 5.54 -0.15
C ARG A 136 -12.47 5.93 1.16
N GLU A 137 -13.71 6.41 1.07
CA GLU A 137 -14.52 6.81 2.23
C GLU A 137 -14.88 5.60 3.11
N ASP A 138 -15.29 4.49 2.51
CA ASP A 138 -15.66 3.27 3.22
C ASP A 138 -14.45 2.64 3.96
N PHE A 139 -13.26 2.67 3.36
CA PHE A 139 -12.07 2.00 3.90
C PHE A 139 -11.26 2.87 4.87
N PHE A 140 -11.15 4.17 4.58
CA PHE A 140 -10.21 5.08 5.25
C PHE A 140 -10.92 6.29 5.87
N SER A 141 -12.10 6.08 6.45
CA SER A 141 -12.88 7.14 7.14
C SER A 141 -12.26 7.61 8.47
N ASP A 142 -11.37 6.81 9.07
CA ASP A 142 -10.66 7.20 10.30
C ASP A 142 -9.66 8.34 10.02
N ALA A 143 -9.75 9.41 10.81
CA ALA A 143 -8.95 10.64 10.64
C ALA A 143 -7.44 10.43 10.83
N ARG A 144 -7.00 9.28 11.36
CA ARG A 144 -5.57 8.93 11.46
C ARG A 144 -4.93 8.63 10.11
N TRP A 145 -5.73 8.34 9.07
CA TRP A 145 -5.22 8.09 7.73
C TRP A 145 -4.93 9.41 7.00
N GLU A 146 -3.66 9.61 6.63
CA GLU A 146 -3.34 10.46 5.49
C GLU A 146 -3.64 9.69 4.20
N VAL A 147 -4.27 10.36 3.23
CA VAL A 147 -4.68 9.76 1.96
C VAL A 147 -4.13 10.56 0.77
N VAL A 148 -3.52 9.88 -0.17
CA VAL A 148 -3.05 10.40 -1.46
C VAL A 148 -3.75 9.63 -2.59
N GLY A 149 -4.49 10.33 -3.45
CA GLY A 149 -5.25 9.76 -4.56
C GLY A 149 -6.76 9.69 -4.35
N PRO A 150 -7.50 9.03 -5.26
CA PRO A 150 -7.00 8.19 -6.36
C PRO A 150 -6.32 9.00 -7.47
N PHE A 151 -5.25 8.42 -8.05
CA PHE A 151 -4.57 8.97 -9.22
C PHE A 151 -4.26 7.87 -10.23
N PRO A 152 -4.23 8.17 -11.54
CA PRO A 152 -3.73 7.25 -12.56
C PRO A 152 -2.26 6.91 -12.27
N LEU A 153 -1.94 5.61 -12.28
CA LEU A 153 -0.59 5.14 -12.02
C LEU A 153 0.21 4.90 -13.31
N VAL A 154 -0.50 4.54 -14.38
CA VAL A 154 0.08 4.30 -15.71
C VAL A 154 -0.79 5.04 -16.73
N GLU A 155 -0.19 5.98 -17.46
CA GLU A 155 -0.90 6.77 -18.46
C GLU A 155 -1.47 5.87 -19.57
N GLY A 156 -2.72 6.13 -19.97
CA GLY A 156 -3.41 5.34 -21.00
C GLY A 156 -4.00 4.01 -20.52
N TYR A 157 -3.79 3.62 -19.26
CA TYR A 157 -4.34 2.39 -18.69
C TYR A 157 -5.30 2.67 -17.54
N PRO A 158 -6.33 1.82 -17.34
CA PRO A 158 -7.36 2.04 -16.32
C PRO A 158 -6.90 1.62 -14.91
N LEU A 159 -5.63 1.84 -14.55
CA LEU A 159 -5.04 1.51 -13.25
C LEU A 159 -4.84 2.77 -12.40
N ASN A 160 -5.55 2.84 -11.28
CA ASN A 160 -5.44 3.93 -10.33
C ASN A 160 -4.85 3.43 -9.00
N LEU A 161 -4.16 4.29 -8.28
CA LEU A 161 -3.63 4.03 -6.94
C LEU A 161 -4.22 5.01 -5.93
N ILE A 162 -4.63 4.48 -4.78
CA ILE A 162 -4.80 5.21 -3.54
C ILE A 162 -3.71 4.73 -2.60
N LEU A 163 -2.86 5.66 -2.15
CA LEU A 163 -1.86 5.42 -1.14
C LEU A 163 -2.36 6.01 0.18
N THR A 164 -2.33 5.23 1.26
CA THR A 164 -2.71 5.74 2.60
C THR A 164 -1.64 5.44 3.63
N SER A 165 -1.52 6.29 4.64
CA SER A 165 -0.55 6.15 5.73
C SER A 165 -1.20 6.51 7.05
N ALA A 166 -1.01 5.69 8.07
CA ALA A 166 -1.26 6.05 9.46
C ALA A 166 0.04 5.91 10.24
N VAL A 167 0.39 6.95 10.98
CA VAL A 167 1.60 7.01 11.81
C VAL A 167 1.20 6.87 13.27
N ARG A 168 2.00 6.15 14.05
CA ARG A 168 1.75 5.99 15.48
C ARG A 168 1.77 7.36 16.16
N SER A 169 0.70 7.68 16.87
CA SER A 169 0.66 8.84 17.75
C SER A 169 1.44 8.49 19.02
N ASP A 170 2.42 9.32 19.38
CA ASP A 170 3.18 9.18 20.63
C ASP A 170 2.32 9.46 21.87
#